data_AF-A0ABD1UF04-F1
#
_entry.id   AF-A0ABD1UF04-F1
#
_cell.length_a   1.000
_cell.length_b   1.000
_cell.length_c   1.000
_cell.angle_alpha   90.00
_cell.angle_beta   90.00
_cell.angle_gamma   90.00
#
_symmetry.space_group_name_H-M   'P 1'
#
loop_
_entity.id
_entity.type
_entity.pdbx_description
1 polymer ?
#
loop_
_entity_poly.entity_id
_entity_poly.type
_entity_poly.pdbx_seq_one_letter_code
_entity_poly.pdbx_strand_id
1 'polypeptide(L)'
;MGETRETSVSDSSSFKRSLRKKTGLRSYDENLMDDLIESHLGTSLRKRNRTQEDLEKETETEAMIALSLGFPIDELLREEIEAGVVSTLGGKEQNDYIVVRNHILTKWRDNVRSWLSKGQIKETVSNQYAHLINAAYDFLLNNGYINFGVSPAVESQIPHEAIEGSVIIVGAGLSGLAAARQLMSFGFKVVVLEGRNRPGGKSLYSKDGSKG
;
A
#
# COMPACT_ATOMS: atom_id res chain seq x y z
N MET A 1 -18.02 -51.70 -69.80
CA MET A 1 -17.00 -51.08 -70.68
C MET A 1 -16.34 -49.95 -69.91
N GLY A 2 -15.00 -50.00 -69.74
CA GLY A 2 -14.08 -48.93 -69.29
C GLY A 2 -14.24 -48.45 -67.85
N GLU A 3 -13.42 -48.82 -66.86
CA GLU A 3 -12.01 -48.45 -66.57
C GLU A 3 -11.69 -46.95 -66.31
N THR A 4 -11.48 -46.65 -65.02
CA THR A 4 -10.42 -45.81 -64.38
C THR A 4 -10.48 -44.27 -64.54
N ARG A 5 -10.17 -43.40 -63.55
CA ARG A 5 -9.12 -43.39 -62.48
C ARG A 5 -9.62 -42.62 -61.23
N GLU A 6 -9.46 -43.18 -60.03
CA GLU A 6 -8.52 -42.77 -58.95
C GLU A 6 -8.49 -41.29 -58.54
N THR A 7 -8.83 -41.03 -57.27
CA THR A 7 -7.96 -40.32 -56.32
C THR A 7 -8.30 -40.73 -54.88
N SER A 8 -7.25 -41.08 -54.15
CA SER A 8 -7.13 -41.36 -52.71
C SER A 8 -7.54 -40.13 -51.87
N VAL A 9 -7.91 -40.21 -50.58
CA VAL A 9 -7.14 -40.66 -49.40
C VAL A 9 -8.11 -40.94 -48.23
N SER A 10 -7.68 -41.85 -47.37
CA SER A 10 -8.17 -42.32 -46.07
C SER A 10 -8.41 -41.19 -45.04
N ASP A 11 -9.02 -41.34 -43.86
CA ASP A 11 -9.03 -42.45 -42.91
C ASP A 11 -10.22 -42.34 -41.95
N SER A 12 -10.67 -43.50 -41.49
CA SER A 12 -11.64 -43.71 -40.43
C SER A 12 -11.10 -43.36 -39.03
N SER A 13 -11.96 -42.88 -38.13
CA SER A 13 -12.39 -43.62 -36.91
C SER A 13 -12.80 -42.73 -35.72
N SER A 14 -14.04 -42.95 -35.27
CA SER A 14 -14.42 -43.21 -33.88
C SER A 14 -14.02 -42.22 -32.77
N PHE A 15 -14.86 -41.22 -32.49
CA PHE A 15 -14.81 -40.44 -31.24
C PHE A 15 -15.40 -41.24 -30.07
N LYS A 16 -14.53 -41.81 -29.21
CA LYS A 16 -14.91 -42.35 -27.90
C LYS A 16 -15.01 -41.23 -26.86
N ARG A 17 -16.18 -41.09 -26.22
CA ARG A 17 -16.42 -40.22 -25.04
C ARG A 17 -15.52 -40.63 -23.88
N SER A 18 -14.67 -39.72 -23.41
CA SER A 18 -13.88 -39.88 -22.19
C SER A 18 -14.67 -39.42 -20.96
N LEU A 19 -14.80 -40.29 -19.95
CA LEU A 19 -15.42 -40.01 -18.66
C LEU A 19 -14.52 -39.03 -17.86
N ARG A 20 -15.07 -37.86 -17.53
CA ARG A 20 -14.42 -36.84 -16.70
C ARG A 20 -14.21 -37.38 -15.28
N LYS A 21 -12.98 -37.78 -14.95
CA LYS A 21 -12.57 -38.10 -13.57
C LYS A 21 -12.76 -36.87 -12.67
N LYS A 22 -13.54 -37.02 -11.59
CA LYS A 22 -13.61 -36.06 -10.49
C LYS A 22 -12.22 -35.94 -9.85
N THR A 23 -11.58 -34.79 -9.98
CA THR A 23 -10.41 -34.41 -9.20
C THR A 23 -10.88 -34.12 -7.77
N GLY A 24 -10.54 -35.00 -6.83
CA GLY A 24 -10.76 -34.74 -5.40
C GLY A 24 -10.00 -33.48 -4.98
N LEU A 25 -10.62 -32.66 -4.13
CA LEU A 25 -9.92 -31.63 -3.36
C LEU A 25 -8.82 -32.34 -2.57
N ARG A 26 -7.57 -32.19 -3.01
CA ARG A 26 -6.42 -32.47 -2.14
C ARG A 26 -6.36 -31.30 -1.17
N SER A 27 -6.63 -31.57 0.10
CA SER A 27 -6.32 -30.64 1.19
C SER A 27 -4.85 -30.29 1.08
N TYR A 28 -4.57 -29.06 0.65
CA TYR A 28 -3.21 -28.54 0.59
C TYR A 28 -2.79 -28.25 2.04
N ASP A 29 -1.90 -29.06 2.57
CA ASP A 29 -1.25 -28.80 3.84
C ASP A 29 0.08 -28.10 3.51
N GLU A 30 0.09 -26.79 3.72
CA GLU A 30 1.24 -25.91 3.45
C GLU A 30 2.50 -26.41 4.18
N ASN A 31 2.35 -27.02 5.36
CA ASN A 31 3.48 -27.51 6.14
C ASN A 31 4.20 -28.67 5.44
N LEU A 32 3.45 -29.57 4.78
CA LEU A 32 4.02 -30.69 4.02
C LEU A 32 4.74 -30.22 2.74
N MET A 33 4.31 -29.09 2.18
CA MET A 33 4.98 -28.48 1.02
C MET A 33 6.27 -27.78 1.44
N ASP A 34 6.27 -27.11 2.59
CA ASP A 34 7.45 -26.44 3.14
C ASP A 34 8.58 -27.45 3.45
N ASP A 35 8.26 -28.59 4.06
CA ASP A 35 9.24 -29.68 4.32
C ASP A 35 9.83 -30.25 3.02
N LEU A 36 8.99 -30.41 1.99
CA LEU A 36 9.41 -30.94 0.69
C LEU A 36 10.34 -29.97 -0.05
N ILE A 37 10.07 -28.67 0.03
CA ILE A 37 10.89 -27.59 -0.54
C ILE A 37 12.23 -27.49 0.20
N GLU A 38 12.22 -27.58 1.53
CA GLU A 38 13.42 -27.54 2.37
C GLU A 38 14.37 -28.71 2.07
N SER A 39 13.82 -29.91 1.83
CA SER A 39 14.60 -31.10 1.45
C SER A 39 15.30 -31.00 0.09
N HIS A 40 14.73 -30.25 -0.86
CA HIS A 40 15.24 -30.17 -2.23
C HIS A 40 16.17 -28.98 -2.47
N LEU A 41 16.01 -27.87 -1.74
CA LEU A 41 16.74 -26.62 -1.99
C LEU A 41 17.86 -26.35 -0.98
N GLY A 42 17.95 -27.10 0.13
CA GLY A 42 19.04 -27.00 1.11
C GLY A 42 19.27 -25.61 1.71
N THR A 43 18.30 -24.70 1.54
CA THR A 43 18.35 -23.29 1.94
C THR A 43 17.20 -23.04 2.89
N SER A 44 17.52 -22.70 4.14
CA SER A 44 16.54 -22.43 5.17
C SER A 44 15.87 -21.08 4.92
N LEU A 45 14.85 -21.03 4.06
CA LEU A 45 13.87 -19.95 4.06
C LEU A 45 12.93 -20.16 5.26
N ARG A 46 13.47 -20.04 6.48
CA ARG A 46 12.63 -20.05 7.68
C ARG A 46 11.71 -18.83 7.62
N LYS A 47 10.45 -19.02 7.23
CA LYS A 47 9.36 -18.21 7.81
C LYS A 47 9.53 -18.35 9.32
N ARG A 48 10.04 -17.31 9.97
CA ARG A 48 10.26 -17.29 11.41
C ARG A 48 8.88 -17.46 12.04
N ASN A 49 8.56 -18.63 12.59
CA ASN A 49 7.32 -18.82 13.36
C ASN A 49 7.45 -17.94 14.60
N ARG A 50 6.81 -16.76 14.56
CA ARG A 50 6.85 -15.76 15.61
C ARG A 50 5.97 -16.22 16.77
N THR A 51 6.45 -16.02 17.99
CA THR A 51 5.68 -16.33 19.19
C THR A 51 4.58 -15.26 19.40
N GLN A 52 3.59 -15.57 20.23
CA GLN A 52 2.57 -14.60 20.64
C GLN A 52 3.20 -13.39 21.35
N GLU A 53 4.20 -13.62 22.20
CA GLU A 53 4.95 -12.55 22.87
C GLU A 53 5.70 -11.65 21.89
N ASP A 54 6.25 -12.20 20.81
CA ASP A 54 6.91 -11.43 19.75
C ASP A 54 5.91 -10.56 18.97
N LEU A 55 4.66 -11.01 18.83
CA LEU A 55 3.59 -10.25 18.18
C LEU A 55 3.14 -9.08 19.07
N GLU A 56 2.93 -9.33 20.35
CA GLU A 56 2.55 -8.31 21.33
C GLU A 56 3.60 -7.19 21.42
N LYS A 57 4.88 -7.55 21.56
CA LYS A 57 5.97 -6.56 21.58
C LYS A 57 6.05 -5.72 20.30
N GLU A 58 5.78 -6.32 19.15
CA GLU A 58 5.74 -5.57 17.89
C GLU A 58 4.54 -4.61 17.86
N THR A 59 3.35 -5.05 18.27
CA THR A 59 2.17 -4.17 18.34
C THR A 59 2.37 -3.01 19.33
N GLU A 60 3.04 -3.25 20.47
CA GLU A 60 3.43 -2.19 21.41
C GLU A 60 4.40 -1.21 20.75
N THR A 61 5.41 -1.71 20.03
CA THR A 61 6.38 -0.87 19.33
C THR A 61 5.69 0.00 18.26
N GLU A 62 4.79 -0.59 17.48
CA GLU A 62 3.99 0.12 16.47
C GLU A 62 3.08 1.19 17.10
N ALA A 63 2.47 0.89 18.25
CA ALA A 63 1.67 1.86 18.99
C ALA A 63 2.51 3.03 19.50
N MET A 64 3.72 2.76 20.00
CA MET A 64 4.65 3.82 20.43
C MET A 64 5.13 4.69 19.26
N ILE A 65 5.37 4.09 18.09
CA ILE A 65 5.68 4.84 16.88
C ILE A 65 4.49 5.72 16.51
N ALA A 66 3.27 5.17 16.43
CA ALA A 66 2.06 5.93 16.11
C ALA A 66 1.81 7.09 17.09
N LEU A 67 2.05 6.87 18.38
CA LEU A 67 1.98 7.91 19.42
C LEU A 67 2.91 9.09 19.14
N SER A 68 4.14 8.82 18.70
CA SER A 68 5.09 9.88 18.31
C SER A 68 4.61 10.75 17.14
N LEU A 69 3.58 10.30 16.43
CA LEU A 69 2.97 10.98 15.27
C LEU A 69 1.67 11.69 15.59
N GLY A 70 1.29 11.67 16.88
CA GLY A 70 0.05 12.25 17.36
C GLY A 70 -1.16 11.33 17.27
N PHE A 71 -0.98 10.02 17.01
CA PHE A 71 -2.09 9.06 17.07
C PHE A 71 -2.18 8.42 18.46
N PRO A 72 -3.31 8.49 19.16
CA PRO A 72 -3.47 7.84 20.46
C PRO A 72 -3.37 6.30 20.33
N ILE A 73 -2.89 5.66 21.39
CA ILE A 73 -2.59 4.21 21.41
C ILE A 73 -3.84 3.33 21.46
N ASP A 74 -4.93 3.83 22.05
CA ASP A 74 -6.14 3.11 22.42
C ASP A 74 -7.43 3.82 21.97
N GLU A 75 -7.30 4.96 21.29
CA GLU A 75 -8.42 5.77 20.82
C GLU A 75 -8.30 6.13 19.33
N LEU A 76 -9.41 6.64 18.78
CA LEU A 76 -9.44 7.25 17.46
C LEU A 76 -9.26 8.75 17.58
N LEU A 77 -8.58 9.34 16.60
CA LEU A 77 -8.59 10.78 16.40
C LEU A 77 -10.00 11.28 16.07
N ARG A 78 -10.25 12.56 16.35
CA ARG A 78 -11.52 13.21 15.99
C ARG A 78 -11.78 13.09 14.49
N GLU A 79 -10.74 13.32 13.69
CA GLU A 79 -10.76 13.26 12.24
C GLU A 79 -11.06 11.84 11.73
N GLU A 80 -10.60 10.81 12.43
CA GLU A 80 -10.90 9.40 12.12
C GLU A 80 -12.38 9.07 12.40
N ILE A 81 -12.91 9.57 13.52
CA ILE A 81 -14.33 9.42 13.87
C ILE A 81 -15.20 10.13 12.83
N GLU A 82 -14.85 11.37 12.46
CA GLU A 82 -15.58 12.16 11.45
C GLU A 82 -15.52 11.53 10.06
N ALA A 83 -14.40 10.89 9.71
CA ALA A 83 -14.25 10.16 8.46
C ALA A 83 -15.01 8.81 8.43
N GLY A 84 -15.55 8.36 9.57
CA GLY A 84 -16.33 7.11 9.65
C GLY A 84 -15.50 5.87 9.34
N VAL A 85 -14.25 5.81 9.81
CA VAL A 85 -13.31 4.71 9.50
C VAL A 85 -13.73 3.35 10.07
N VAL A 86 -14.64 3.34 11.04
CA VAL A 86 -15.26 2.14 11.65
C VAL A 86 -16.76 2.34 11.80
N SER A 87 -17.51 1.23 11.83
CA SER A 87 -18.97 1.28 11.96
C SER A 87 -19.45 1.57 13.39
N THR A 88 -18.72 1.08 14.39
CA THR A 88 -19.11 1.17 15.81
C THR A 88 -17.93 1.60 16.68
N LEU A 89 -18.14 2.62 17.51
CA LEU A 89 -17.14 3.13 18.45
C LEU A 89 -17.06 2.26 19.71
N GLY A 90 -15.86 2.14 20.28
CA GLY A 90 -15.59 1.46 21.55
C GLY A 90 -15.65 -0.08 21.49
N GLY A 91 -15.62 -0.67 20.28
CA GLY A 91 -15.72 -2.11 20.07
C GLY A 91 -14.46 -2.76 19.51
N LYS A 92 -14.55 -4.08 19.24
CA LYS A 92 -13.45 -4.85 18.64
C LYS A 92 -12.98 -4.27 17.30
N GLU A 93 -13.90 -3.83 16.46
CA GLU A 93 -13.58 -3.23 15.15
C GLU A 93 -12.67 -2.00 15.29
N GLN A 94 -12.93 -1.14 16.27
CA GLN A 94 -12.08 0.01 16.58
C GLN A 94 -10.68 -0.45 17.01
N ASN A 95 -10.58 -1.43 17.91
CA ASN A 95 -9.29 -1.94 18.36
C ASN A 95 -8.49 -2.56 17.19
N ASP A 96 -9.15 -3.36 16.35
CA ASP A 96 -8.54 -3.94 15.16
C ASP A 96 -8.08 -2.85 14.17
N TYR A 97 -8.89 -1.79 13.99
CA TYR A 97 -8.55 -0.65 13.14
C TYR A 97 -7.29 0.07 13.65
N ILE A 98 -7.22 0.34 14.96
CA ILE A 98 -6.09 1.01 15.60
C ILE A 98 -4.80 0.23 15.35
N VAL A 99 -4.82 -1.09 15.50
CA VAL A 99 -3.66 -1.95 15.23
C VAL A 99 -3.25 -1.86 13.76
N VAL A 100 -4.19 -1.97 12.82
CA VAL A 100 -3.90 -1.86 11.38
C VAL A 100 -3.34 -0.48 11.02
N ARG A 101 -3.93 0.59 11.56
CA ARG A 101 -3.50 1.98 11.37
C ARG A 101 -2.09 2.22 11.88
N ASN A 102 -1.75 1.70 13.05
CA ASN A 102 -0.39 1.76 13.63
C ASN A 102 0.62 0.98 12.78
N HIS A 103 0.23 -0.20 12.28
CA HIS A 103 1.06 -1.01 11.41
C HIS A 103 1.40 -0.29 10.09
N ILE A 104 0.40 0.33 9.44
CA ILE A 104 0.60 1.08 8.19
C ILE A 104 1.54 2.28 8.41
N LEU A 105 1.35 3.04 9.48
CA LEU A 105 2.21 4.16 9.85
C LEU A 105 3.66 3.71 10.04
N THR A 106 3.87 2.60 10.76
CA THR A 106 5.20 2.03 11.00
C THR A 106 5.85 1.56 9.70
N LYS A 107 5.11 0.83 8.86
CA LYS A 107 5.60 0.37 7.55
C LYS A 107 6.05 1.51 6.64
N TRP A 108 5.32 2.62 6.62
CA TRP A 108 5.74 3.78 5.84
C TRP A 108 7.00 4.42 6.44
N ARG A 109 7.09 4.50 7.78
CA ARG A 109 8.25 5.07 8.48
C ARG A 109 9.54 4.29 8.30
N ASP A 110 9.45 2.96 8.13
CA ASP A 110 10.61 2.13 7.83
C ASP A 110 11.33 2.58 6.55
N ASN A 111 10.58 3.05 5.55
CA ASN A 111 11.14 3.59 4.33
C ASN A 111 10.26 4.66 3.66
N VAL A 112 10.38 5.90 4.15
CA VAL A 112 9.67 7.07 3.61
C VAL A 112 10.08 7.45 2.18
N ARG A 113 11.14 6.83 1.63
CA ARG A 113 11.60 7.08 0.26
C ARG A 113 10.90 6.19 -0.77
N SER A 114 10.22 5.14 -0.33
CA SER A 114 9.41 4.27 -1.20
C SER A 114 7.92 4.62 -1.08
N TRP A 115 7.17 4.35 -2.16
CA TRP A 115 5.72 4.37 -2.11
C TRP A 115 5.21 3.13 -1.38
N LEU A 116 4.42 3.32 -0.32
CA LEU A 116 3.75 2.24 0.37
C LEU A 116 2.39 1.99 -0.30
N SER A 117 2.18 0.82 -0.87
CA SER A 117 0.92 0.43 -1.51
C SER A 117 0.04 -0.42 -0.59
N LYS A 118 -1.28 -0.44 -0.84
CA LYS A 118 -2.21 -1.37 -0.18
C LYS A 118 -1.80 -2.84 -0.33
N GLY A 119 -1.16 -3.20 -1.46
CA GLY A 119 -0.68 -4.57 -1.71
C GLY A 119 0.35 -5.00 -0.68
N GLN A 120 1.34 -4.15 -0.39
CA GLN A 120 2.38 -4.43 0.60
C GLN A 120 1.82 -4.61 2.02
N ILE A 121 0.72 -3.92 2.36
CA ILE A 121 0.06 -4.09 3.66
C ILE A 121 -0.69 -5.43 3.74
N LYS A 122 -1.31 -5.87 2.63
CA LYS A 122 -2.00 -7.17 2.56
C LYS A 122 -1.04 -8.36 2.63
N GLU A 123 0.25 -8.16 2.42
CA GLU A 123 1.28 -9.18 2.60
C GLU A 123 1.61 -9.42 4.09
N THR A 124 1.37 -8.44 4.96
CA THR A 124 1.72 -8.49 6.38
C THR A 124 0.52 -8.57 7.32
N VAL A 125 -0.68 -8.21 6.84
CA VAL A 125 -1.93 -8.23 7.60
C VAL A 125 -2.91 -9.24 6.99
N SER A 126 -3.59 -10.03 7.83
CA SER A 126 -4.57 -11.02 7.38
C SER A 126 -5.68 -10.39 6.51
N ASN A 127 -6.03 -11.07 5.41
CA ASN A 127 -7.08 -10.64 4.48
C ASN A 127 -8.46 -10.46 5.13
N GLN A 128 -8.72 -11.05 6.30
CA GLN A 128 -9.95 -10.82 7.05
C GLN A 128 -10.15 -9.35 7.45
N TYR A 129 -9.06 -8.60 7.58
CA TYR A 129 -9.05 -7.18 7.91
C TYR A 129 -9.01 -6.28 6.67
N ALA A 130 -9.29 -6.80 5.47
CA ALA A 130 -9.20 -6.02 4.22
C ALA A 130 -10.01 -4.72 4.23
N HIS A 131 -11.18 -4.71 4.88
CA HIS A 131 -11.99 -3.50 5.02
C HIS A 131 -11.29 -2.45 5.90
N LEU A 132 -10.69 -2.85 7.02
CA LEU A 132 -9.91 -1.96 7.90
C LEU A 132 -8.62 -1.49 7.23
N ILE A 133 -7.94 -2.36 6.47
CA ILE A 133 -6.77 -1.98 5.67
C ILE A 133 -7.14 -0.88 4.69
N ASN A 134 -8.26 -1.04 3.97
CA ASN A 134 -8.71 -0.01 3.04
C ASN A 134 -9.05 1.29 3.77
N ALA A 135 -9.85 1.24 4.83
CA ALA A 135 -10.27 2.41 5.60
C ALA A 135 -9.06 3.17 6.19
N ALA A 136 -8.16 2.47 6.88
CA ALA A 136 -6.97 3.06 7.48
C ALA A 136 -6.01 3.61 6.43
N TYR A 137 -5.74 2.86 5.35
CA TYR A 137 -4.84 3.32 4.30
C TYR A 137 -5.41 4.57 3.59
N ASP A 138 -6.70 4.57 3.24
CA ASP A 138 -7.32 5.70 2.54
C ASP A 138 -7.38 6.93 3.44
N PHE A 139 -7.72 6.76 4.73
CA PHE A 139 -7.66 7.85 5.71
C PHE A 139 -6.25 8.43 5.81
N LEU A 140 -5.23 7.59 6.01
CA LEU A 140 -3.86 8.03 6.19
C LEU A 140 -3.29 8.70 4.93
N LEU A 141 -3.61 8.17 3.74
CA LEU A 141 -3.16 8.74 2.47
C LEU A 141 -3.81 10.10 2.21
N ASN A 142 -5.14 10.17 2.33
CA ASN A 142 -5.91 11.38 2.02
C ASN A 142 -5.61 12.53 2.99
N ASN A 143 -5.27 12.22 4.24
CA ASN A 143 -4.88 13.23 5.23
C ASN A 143 -3.36 13.50 5.26
N GLY A 144 -2.58 12.89 4.38
CA GLY A 144 -1.14 13.16 4.24
C GLY A 144 -0.27 12.63 5.38
N TYR A 145 -0.69 11.56 6.05
CA TYR A 145 0.09 10.88 7.08
C TYR A 145 1.09 9.86 6.52
N ILE A 146 0.85 9.36 5.31
CA ILE A 146 1.75 8.46 4.57
C ILE A 146 1.93 8.96 3.14
N ASN A 147 2.95 8.44 2.46
CA ASN A 147 3.20 8.67 1.03
C ASN A 147 3.29 10.15 0.62
N PHE A 148 3.72 11.02 1.54
CA PHE A 148 3.95 12.43 1.28
C PHE A 148 5.44 12.76 1.17
N GLY A 149 5.74 14.01 0.83
CA GLY A 149 7.11 14.50 0.70
C GLY A 149 7.67 14.34 -0.72
N VAL A 150 8.98 14.50 -0.88
CA VAL A 150 9.62 14.79 -2.18
C VAL A 150 10.41 13.60 -2.77
N SER A 151 10.13 12.37 -2.36
CA SER A 151 10.84 11.21 -2.93
C SER A 151 10.43 10.99 -4.39
N PRO A 152 11.33 10.46 -5.26
CA PRO A 152 10.98 10.12 -6.63
C PRO A 152 9.83 9.11 -6.74
N ALA A 153 9.70 8.20 -5.76
CA ALA A 153 8.61 7.24 -5.72
C ALA A 153 7.25 7.88 -5.42
N VAL A 154 7.21 8.96 -4.63
CA VAL A 154 5.99 9.75 -4.42
C VAL A 154 5.71 10.64 -5.63
N GLU A 155 6.73 11.23 -6.22
CA GLU A 155 6.60 12.07 -7.42
C GLU A 155 6.01 11.31 -8.61
N SER A 156 6.38 10.05 -8.80
CA SER A 156 5.85 9.22 -9.89
C SER A 156 4.37 8.89 -9.78
N GLN A 157 3.76 9.08 -8.59
CA GLN A 157 2.33 8.90 -8.39
C GLN A 157 1.52 10.16 -8.67
N ILE A 158 2.17 11.31 -8.85
CA ILE A 158 1.48 12.56 -9.17
C ILE A 158 1.04 12.50 -10.65
N PRO A 159 -0.25 12.70 -10.96
CA PRO A 159 -0.71 12.73 -12.34
C PRO A 159 0.01 13.80 -13.17
N HIS A 160 0.45 13.44 -14.38
CA HIS A 160 1.11 14.37 -15.29
C HIS A 160 0.14 15.39 -15.90
N GLU A 161 -1.13 15.00 -16.06
CA GLU A 161 -2.20 15.86 -16.54
C GLU A 161 -3.18 16.12 -15.40
N ALA A 162 -3.62 17.37 -15.27
CA ALA A 162 -4.61 17.73 -14.29
C ALA A 162 -5.97 17.13 -14.67
N ILE A 163 -6.57 16.43 -13.72
CA ILE A 163 -7.86 15.74 -13.86
C ILE A 163 -8.97 16.60 -13.23
N GLU A 164 -8.59 17.47 -12.29
CA GLU A 164 -9.48 18.32 -11.51
C GLU A 164 -9.37 19.81 -11.91
N GLY A 165 -9.84 20.69 -11.03
CA GLY A 165 -9.78 22.15 -11.20
C GLY A 165 -8.37 22.75 -11.06
N SER A 166 -8.32 24.09 -11.15
CA SER A 166 -7.10 24.87 -10.94
C SER A 166 -7.10 25.53 -9.56
N VAL A 167 -5.97 25.47 -8.85
CA VAL A 167 -5.78 26.06 -7.52
C VAL A 167 -4.59 27.02 -7.54
N ILE A 168 -4.80 28.22 -6.98
CA ILE A 168 -3.72 29.19 -6.74
C ILE A 168 -3.41 29.18 -5.24
N ILE A 169 -2.14 29.00 -4.91
CA ILE A 169 -1.62 29.07 -3.55
C ILE A 169 -0.82 30.36 -3.39
N VAL A 170 -1.17 31.17 -2.40
CA VAL A 170 -0.45 32.41 -2.08
C VAL A 170 0.55 32.14 -0.95
N GLY A 171 1.84 32.17 -1.28
CA GLY A 171 2.98 31.95 -0.41
C GLY A 171 3.70 30.63 -0.69
N ALA A 172 4.99 30.70 -1.03
CA ALA A 172 5.88 29.54 -1.20
C ALA A 172 6.68 29.22 0.08
N GLY A 173 6.01 29.29 1.24
CA GLY A 173 6.53 28.75 2.50
C GLY A 173 6.42 27.23 2.56
N LEU A 174 6.90 26.62 3.66
CA LEU A 174 6.79 25.17 3.86
C LEU A 174 5.33 24.68 3.79
N SER A 175 4.40 25.42 4.38
CA SER A 175 2.97 25.11 4.32
C SER A 175 2.41 25.16 2.90
N GLY A 176 2.70 26.23 2.16
CA GLY A 176 2.22 26.41 0.79
C GLY A 176 2.80 25.37 -0.17
N LEU A 177 4.09 25.04 -0.04
CA LEU A 177 4.72 24.01 -0.86
C LEU A 177 4.23 22.59 -0.53
N ALA A 178 4.00 22.29 0.76
CA ALA A 178 3.41 21.01 1.17
C ALA A 178 1.97 20.86 0.63
N ALA A 179 1.15 21.90 0.77
CA ALA A 179 -0.21 21.93 0.23
C ALA A 179 -0.21 21.81 -1.30
N ALA A 180 0.69 22.51 -1.98
CA ALA A 180 0.83 22.43 -3.43
C ALA A 180 1.04 20.99 -3.90
N ARG A 181 1.95 20.29 -3.23
CA ARG A 181 2.28 18.91 -3.61
C ARG A 181 1.15 17.93 -3.36
N GLN A 182 0.39 18.09 -2.28
CA GLN A 182 -0.80 17.26 -2.04
C GLN A 182 -1.96 17.56 -2.99
N LEU A 183 -2.18 18.82 -3.32
CA LEU A 183 -3.19 19.17 -4.33
C LEU A 183 -2.81 18.64 -5.71
N MET A 184 -1.52 18.65 -6.06
CA MET A 184 -1.04 18.00 -7.28
C MET A 184 -1.28 16.49 -7.26
N SER A 185 -1.02 15.79 -6.14
CA SER A 185 -1.29 14.35 -6.04
C SER A 185 -2.77 14.00 -6.12
N PHE A 186 -3.65 14.92 -5.72
CA PHE A 186 -5.10 14.83 -5.93
C PHE A 186 -5.56 15.23 -7.34
N GLY A 187 -4.63 15.54 -8.26
CA GLY A 187 -4.93 15.80 -9.66
C GLY A 187 -5.31 17.25 -10.00
N PHE A 188 -5.14 18.20 -9.08
CA PHE A 188 -5.38 19.62 -9.35
C PHE A 188 -4.21 20.26 -10.12
N LYS A 189 -4.52 21.23 -10.98
CA LYS A 189 -3.53 22.12 -11.57
C LYS A 189 -3.16 23.21 -10.56
N VAL A 190 -1.95 23.18 -10.02
CA VAL A 190 -1.52 24.11 -8.96
C VAL A 190 -0.56 25.18 -9.48
N VAL A 191 -0.80 26.43 -9.09
CA VAL A 191 0.13 27.56 -9.28
C VAL A 191 0.44 28.17 -7.92
N VAL A 192 1.73 28.39 -7.61
CA VAL A 192 2.17 29.01 -6.35
C VAL A 192 2.70 30.42 -6.62
N LEU A 193 2.19 31.42 -5.91
CA LEU A 193 2.60 32.82 -5.98
C LEU A 193 3.37 33.21 -4.73
N GLU A 194 4.60 33.71 -4.86
CA GLU A 194 5.43 34.15 -3.73
C GLU A 194 5.82 35.62 -3.92
N GLY A 195 5.63 36.43 -2.88
CA GLY A 195 5.93 37.85 -2.93
C GLY A 195 7.43 38.17 -2.87
N ARG A 196 8.25 37.21 -2.43
CA ARG A 196 9.72 37.33 -2.36
C ARG A 196 10.39 36.70 -3.57
N ASN A 197 11.63 37.09 -3.84
CA ASN A 197 12.46 36.46 -4.86
C ASN A 197 13.10 35.14 -4.40
N ARG A 198 12.43 34.40 -3.50
CA ARG A 198 12.88 33.10 -2.99
C ARG A 198 11.72 32.33 -2.34
N PRO A 199 11.73 30.99 -2.41
CA PRO A 199 10.84 30.16 -1.61
C PRO A 199 11.32 30.06 -0.14
N GLY A 200 10.59 29.29 0.66
CA GLY A 200 10.91 28.94 2.05
C GLY A 200 10.24 29.82 3.09
N GLY A 201 9.62 30.94 2.70
CA GLY A 201 8.90 31.82 3.62
C GLY A 201 9.80 32.32 4.77
N LYS A 202 9.44 31.95 6.01
CA LYS A 202 10.18 32.30 7.23
C LYS A 202 11.50 31.53 7.37
N SER A 203 11.66 30.39 6.70
CA SER A 203 12.92 29.66 6.68
C SER A 203 13.93 30.45 5.85
N LEU A 204 15.02 30.82 6.51
CA LEU A 204 16.13 31.58 5.96
C LEU A 204 17.39 30.76 6.18
N TYR A 205 18.14 30.54 5.12
CA TYR A 205 19.50 30.05 5.19
C TYR A 205 20.41 31.15 4.66
N SER A 206 21.35 31.64 5.47
CA SER A 206 22.48 32.42 4.96
C SER A 206 23.53 31.43 4.49
N LYS A 207 23.96 31.55 3.22
CA LYS A 207 25.22 30.94 2.80
C LYS A 207 26.32 31.93 3.18
N ASP A 208 26.72 31.93 4.45
CA ASP A 208 27.87 32.71 4.89
C ASP A 208 29.13 32.01 4.37
N GLY A 209 29.65 32.49 3.23
CA GLY A 209 30.85 31.94 2.62
C GLY A 209 30.95 32.20 1.12
N SER A 210 31.11 33.46 0.71
CA SER A 210 31.84 33.87 -0.50
C SER A 210 31.73 35.38 -0.74
N LYS A 211 32.44 36.17 0.07
CA LYS A 211 33.07 37.46 -0.26
C LYS A 211 34.21 37.61 0.75
N GLY A 212 35.46 37.87 0.42
CA GLY A 212 36.16 38.27 -0.79
C GLY A 212 37.55 38.70 -0.31
#